data_AF-A0AAP2E595-F1
#
_entry.id   AF-A0AAP2E595-F1
#
_cell.length_a   1.000
_cell.length_b   1.000
_cell.length_c   1.000
_cell.angle_alpha   90.00
_cell.angle_beta   90.00
_cell.angle_gamma   90.00
#
_symmetry.space_group_name_H-M   'P 1'
#
loop_
_entity.id
_entity.type
_entity.pdbx_description
1 polymer ?
#
loop_
_entity_poly.entity_id
_entity_poly.type
_entity_poly.pdbx_seq_one_letter_code
_entity_poly.pdbx_strand_id
1 'polypeptide(L)'
;NRSSNQLVDYQLPAMTGFPGVLSNLDATVENEGIELALQTRNIETENIRWSSIFNITFPKTRLVEFPGLETSPYASQFKIGEPLSIQRGYVWA
;
A
#
# COMPACT_ATOMS: atom_id res chain seq x y z
N ASN A 1 -0.66 -5.56 9.68
CA ASN A 1 -1.42 -4.34 10.03
C ASN A 1 -2.60 -4.25 9.07
N ARG A 2 -3.84 -4.09 9.55
CA ARG A 2 -5.03 -3.95 8.70
C ARG A 2 -5.71 -2.62 8.98
N SER A 3 -6.11 -1.93 7.92
CA SER A 3 -6.82 -0.66 7.97
C SER A 3 -8.07 -0.77 7.12
N SER A 4 -9.19 -0.27 7.64
CA SER A 4 -10.46 -0.19 6.93
C SER A 4 -11.04 1.22 7.01
N ASN A 5 -12.09 1.50 6.24
CA ASN A 5 -12.88 2.73 6.35
C ASN A 5 -12.07 4.00 6.06
N GLN A 6 -11.13 3.93 5.10
CA GLN A 6 -10.26 5.05 4.72
C GLN A 6 -11.07 6.17 4.09
N LEU A 7 -10.80 7.42 4.45
CA LEU A 7 -11.43 8.56 3.78
C LEU A 7 -10.79 8.77 2.41
N VAL A 8 -11.59 8.67 1.34
CA VAL A 8 -11.13 8.84 -0.04
C VAL A 8 -12.02 9.83 -0.79
N ASP A 9 -11.49 10.39 -1.87
CA ASP A 9 -12.32 11.11 -2.84
C ASP A 9 -13.07 10.10 -3.73
N TYR A 10 -14.39 10.00 -3.50
CA TYR A 10 -15.29 9.13 -4.24
C TYR A 10 -15.83 9.87 -5.46
N GLN A 11 -15.42 9.42 -6.65
CA GLN A 11 -15.86 10.01 -7.92
C GLN A 11 -17.36 9.80 -8.13
N LEU A 12 -18.07 10.91 -8.35
CA LEU A 12 -19.50 10.90 -8.58
C LEU A 12 -19.82 10.97 -10.09
N PRO A 13 -20.97 10.43 -10.53
CA PRO A 13 -21.43 10.63 -11.90
C PRO A 13 -21.55 12.12 -12.23
N ALA A 14 -21.18 12.51 -13.46
CA ALA A 14 -21.23 13.91 -13.88
C ALA A 14 -22.62 14.57 -13.72
N MET A 15 -23.69 13.78 -13.78
CA MET A 15 -25.07 14.25 -13.59
C MET A 15 -25.35 14.78 -12.18
N THR A 16 -24.51 14.45 -11.20
CA THR A 16 -24.65 14.95 -9.81
C THR A 16 -24.24 16.41 -9.65
N GLY A 17 -23.52 17.00 -10.63
CA GLY A 17 -23.06 18.38 -10.59
C GLY A 17 -21.76 18.61 -9.79
N PHE A 18 -21.19 17.55 -9.20
CA PHE A 18 -19.92 17.59 -8.48
C PHE A 18 -18.98 16.48 -8.98
N PRO A 19 -17.66 16.70 -9.01
CA PRO A 19 -16.70 15.70 -9.50
C PRO A 19 -16.50 14.54 -8.49
N GLY A 20 -16.74 14.78 -7.20
CA GLY A 20 -16.55 13.77 -6.16
C GLY A 20 -17.01 14.24 -4.79
N VAL A 21 -16.95 13.33 -3.83
CA VAL A 21 -17.26 13.57 -2.42
C VAL A 21 -16.30 12.79 -1.53
N LEU A 22 -15.90 13.38 -0.41
CA LEU A 22 -15.16 12.65 0.62
C LEU A 22 -16.08 11.63 1.27
N SER A 23 -15.75 10.35 1.12
CA SER A 23 -16.52 9.25 1.70
C SER A 23 -15.57 8.21 2.26
N ASN A 24 -16.02 7.48 3.26
CA ASN A 24 -15.28 6.33 3.74
C ASN A 24 -15.39 5.19 2.73
N LEU A 25 -14.24 4.66 2.33
CA LEU A 25 -14.12 3.47 1.52
C LEU A 25 -14.30 2.25 2.41
N ASP A 26 -15.35 1.48 2.18
CA ASP A 26 -15.56 0.20 2.86
C ASP A 26 -14.62 -0.87 2.26
N ALA A 27 -13.32 -0.65 2.40
CA ALA A 27 -12.27 -1.53 1.91
C ALA A 27 -11.28 -1.82 3.02
N THR A 28 -10.89 -3.09 3.16
CA THR A 28 -9.85 -3.50 4.10
C THR A 28 -8.53 -3.68 3.36
N VAL A 29 -7.52 -2.93 3.78
CA VAL A 29 -6.15 -2.96 3.25
C VAL A 29 -5.23 -3.53 4.31
N GLU A 30 -4.37 -4.46 3.92
CA GLU A 30 -3.36 -5.06 4.78
C GLU A 30 -1.96 -4.61 4.36
N ASN A 31 -1.18 -4.20 5.34
CA ASN A 31 0.26 -3.99 5.24
C ASN A 31 0.97 -5.01 6.12
N GLU A 32 1.78 -5.85 5.51
CA GLU A 32 2.63 -6.85 6.14
C GLU A 32 4.05 -6.73 5.61
N GLY A 33 5.05 -7.24 6.31
CA GLY A 33 6.43 -7.17 5.85
C GLY A 33 7.41 -7.72 6.86
N ILE A 34 8.62 -7.99 6.38
CA ILE A 34 9.74 -8.41 7.23
C ILE A 34 10.72 -7.25 7.32
N GLU A 35 11.13 -6.93 8.54
CA GLU A 35 12.14 -5.93 8.85
C GLU A 35 13.31 -6.60 9.57
N LEU A 36 14.53 -6.39 9.08
CA LEU A 36 15.74 -6.92 9.66
C LEU A 36 16.72 -5.77 9.90
N ALA A 37 17.24 -5.70 11.11
CA ALA A 37 18.27 -4.75 11.51
C ALA A 37 19.45 -5.51 12.10
N LEU A 38 20.66 -5.15 11.65
CA LEU A 38 21.91 -5.69 12.14
C LEU A 38 22.84 -4.54 12.49
N GLN A 39 23.31 -4.53 13.73
CA GLN A 39 24.34 -3.61 14.19
C GLN A 39 25.53 -4.42 14.68
N THR A 40 26.72 -4.10 14.17
CA THR A 40 27.97 -4.76 14.58
C THR A 40 28.99 -3.73 15.04
N ARG A 41 29.85 -4.15 15.97
CA ARG A 41 31.04 -3.40 16.39
C ARG A 41 32.26 -4.20 15.96
N ASN A 42 32.82 -3.87 14.81
CA ASN A 42 33.86 -4.66 14.16
C ASN A 42 35.24 -4.46 14.82
N ILE A 43 35.57 -3.22 15.19
CA ILE A 43 36.84 -2.87 15.85
C ILE A 43 36.56 -1.90 16.98
N GLU A 44 37.09 -2.16 18.17
CA GLU A 44 37.16 -1.17 19.25
C GLU A 44 38.52 -1.23 19.95
N THR A 45 39.35 -0.25 19.66
CA THR A 45 40.62 0.03 20.34
C THR A 45 40.62 1.49 20.83
N GLU A 46 41.67 1.90 21.55
CA GLU A 46 41.80 3.29 22.03
C GLU A 46 41.85 4.32 20.88
N ASN A 47 42.42 3.93 19.73
CA ASN A 47 42.68 4.83 18.61
C ASN A 47 41.74 4.62 17.41
N ILE A 48 41.06 3.46 17.31
CA ILE A 48 40.18 3.15 16.17
C ILE A 48 38.90 2.49 16.68
N ARG A 49 37.76 3.02 16.22
CA ARG A 49 36.44 2.40 16.40
C ARG A 49 35.74 2.26 15.06
N TRP A 50 35.32 1.05 14.74
CA TRP A 50 34.52 0.74 13.55
C TRP A 50 33.26 -0.02 13.96
N SER A 51 32.12 0.52 13.56
CA SER A 51 30.82 -0.16 13.63
C SER A 51 30.15 -0.17 12.26
N SER A 52 29.30 -1.17 12.03
CA SER A 52 28.47 -1.27 10.83
C SER A 52 27.00 -1.39 11.22
N ILE A 53 26.13 -0.77 10.42
CA ILE A 53 24.68 -0.85 10.59
C ILE A 53 24.09 -1.23 9.23
N PHE A 54 23.26 -2.27 9.22
CA PHE A 54 22.53 -2.75 8.06
C PHE A 54 21.05 -2.86 8.41
N ASN A 55 20.20 -2.19 7.63
CA ASN A 55 18.75 -2.25 7.76
C ASN A 55 18.15 -2.65 6.42
N ILE A 56 17.26 -3.64 6.42
CA ILE A 56 16.53 -4.08 5.22
C ILE A 56 15.06 -4.34 5.56
N THR A 57 14.18 -3.97 4.63
CA THR A 57 12.73 -4.10 4.78
C THR A 57 12.13 -4.64 3.48
N PHE A 58 11.21 -5.60 3.62
CA PHE A 58 10.42 -6.17 2.52
C PHE A 58 8.93 -5.90 2.78
N PRO A 59 8.41 -4.71 2.41
CA PRO A 59 7.02 -4.37 2.63
C PRO A 59 6.12 -5.03 1.59
N LYS A 60 4.91 -5.40 2.00
CA LYS A 60 3.86 -5.96 1.15
C LYS A 60 2.51 -5.37 1.53
N THR A 61 1.85 -4.79 0.55
CA THR A 61 0.49 -4.24 0.69
C THR A 61 -0.48 -5.08 -0.13
N ARG A 62 -1.68 -5.31 0.41
CA ARG A 62 -2.73 -6.08 -0.24
C ARG A 62 -4.11 -5.48 0.04
N LEU A 63 -4.93 -5.36 -0.99
CA LEU A 63 -6.38 -5.15 -0.82
C LEU A 63 -7.02 -6.48 -0.40
N VAL A 64 -7.46 -6.59 0.85
CA VAL A 64 -8.02 -7.82 1.41
C VAL A 64 -9.50 -7.95 1.07
N GLU A 65 -10.24 -6.86 1.18
CA GLU A 65 -11.69 -6.84 0.99
C GLU A 65 -12.12 -5.47 0.46
N PHE A 66 -13.10 -5.46 -0.44
CA PHE A 66 -13.81 -4.27 -0.87
C PHE A 66 -15.17 -4.70 -1.44
N PRO A 67 -16.24 -4.74 -0.61
CA PRO A 67 -17.57 -5.12 -1.05
C PRO A 67 -18.05 -4.18 -2.17
N GLY A 68 -18.56 -4.76 -3.26
CA GLY A 68 -19.04 -3.98 -4.41
C GLY A 68 -17.96 -3.37 -5.29
N LEU A 69 -16.68 -3.78 -5.16
CA LEU A 69 -15.58 -3.28 -5.99
C LEU A 69 -15.90 -3.29 -7.49
N GLU A 70 -16.45 -4.40 -8.01
CA GLU A 70 -16.78 -4.58 -9.43
C GLU A 70 -17.80 -3.57 -9.97
N THR A 71 -18.71 -3.10 -9.09
CA THR A 71 -19.73 -2.10 -9.42
C THR A 71 -19.31 -0.68 -9.06
N SER A 72 -18.15 -0.52 -8.43
CA SER A 72 -17.64 0.78 -7.99
C SER A 72 -16.87 1.49 -9.11
N PRO A 73 -16.68 2.82 -9.01
CA PRO A 73 -15.76 3.56 -9.88
C PRO A 73 -14.31 3.08 -9.83
N TYR A 74 -13.94 2.23 -8.87
CA TYR A 74 -12.59 1.72 -8.67
C TYR A 74 -12.34 0.32 -9.27
N ALA A 75 -13.32 -0.29 -9.95
CA ALA A 75 -13.20 -1.64 -10.53
C ALA A 75 -12.00 -1.79 -11.49
N SER A 76 -11.65 -0.72 -12.22
CA SER A 76 -10.49 -0.68 -13.12
C SER A 76 -9.17 -0.40 -12.40
N GLN A 77 -9.23 0.19 -11.20
CA GLN A 77 -8.06 0.65 -10.44
C GLN A 77 -7.57 -0.40 -9.45
N PHE A 78 -8.49 -1.12 -8.81
CA PHE A 78 -8.15 -2.09 -7.77
C PHE A 78 -8.49 -3.51 -8.20
N LYS A 79 -7.94 -4.47 -7.44
CA LYS A 79 -8.25 -5.89 -7.56
C LYS A 79 -7.99 -6.54 -6.20
N ILE A 80 -8.94 -7.33 -5.72
CA ILE A 80 -8.78 -8.08 -4.47
C ILE A 80 -7.56 -8.98 -4.56
N GLY A 81 -6.73 -8.99 -3.51
CA GLY A 81 -5.51 -9.77 -3.42
C GLY A 81 -4.25 -9.10 -3.98
N GLU A 82 -4.37 -7.96 -4.65
CA GLU A 82 -3.24 -7.23 -5.26
C GLU A 82 -2.85 -5.98 -4.42
N PRO A 83 -1.66 -5.40 -4.66
CA PRO A 83 -1.31 -4.07 -4.16
C PRO A 83 -2.26 -2.98 -4.68
N LEU A 84 -2.38 -1.86 -3.97
CA LEU A 84 -3.25 -0.75 -4.41
C LEU A 84 -2.74 -0.01 -5.66
N SER A 85 -1.46 -0.19 -6.00
CA SER A 85 -0.80 0.48 -7.12
C SER A 85 -0.61 -0.42 -8.34
N ILE A 86 -1.60 -1.25 -8.67
CA ILE A 86 -1.53 -2.09 -9.87
C ILE A 86 -1.48 -1.25 -11.14
N GLN A 87 -0.65 -1.66 -12.09
CA GLN A 87 -0.62 -1.06 -13.42
C GLN A 87 -1.26 -2.03 -14.41
N ARG A 88 -2.34 -1.59 -15.07
CA ARG A 88 -3.01 -2.34 -16.13
C ARG A 88 -2.56 -1.79 -17.48
N GLY A 89 -1.97 -2.64 -18.31
CA GLY A 89 -1.56 -2.32 -19.68
C GLY A 89 -2.47 -2.99 -20.71
N TYR A 90 -2.43 -2.47 -21.95
CA TYR A 90 -3.04 -3.15 -23.09
C TYR A 90 -2.19 -4.35 -23.50
N VAL A 91 -2.82 -5.48 -23.81
CA VAL A 91 -2.15 -6.66 -24.37
C VAL A 91 -2.46 -6.72 -25.85
N TRP A 92 -1.44 -6.54 -26.70
CA TRP A 92 -1.58 -6.78 -28.14
C TRP A 92 -1.53 -8.29 -28.41
N ALA A 93 -2.44 -8.78 -29.27
CA ALA A 93 -2.51 -10.16 -29.73
C ALA A 93 -1.90 -10.30 -31.12
#